data_AF-A0A538EAT2-F1
#
_entry.id   AF-A0A538EAT2-F1
#
_cell.length_a   1.000
_cell.length_b   1.000
_cell.length_c   1.000
_cell.angle_alpha   90.00
_cell.angle_beta   90.00
_cell.angle_gamma   90.00
#
_symmetry.space_group_name_H-M   'P 1'
#
loop_
_entity.id
_entity.type
_entity.pdbx_description
1 polymer ?
#
loop_
_entity_poly.entity_id
_entity_poly.type
_entity_poly.pdbx_seq_one_letter_code
_entity_poly.pdbx_strand_id
1 'polypeptide(L)' 'MDSDVETIECGLVLRSVGYQAVPLPDVPFEERRFVLPNERGRVLRLEGAPLRGVYAVGWIKRGPTGILGTNKRDAEETVS' A
#
# COMPACT_ATOMS: atom_id res chain seq x y z
N MET A 1 -16.11 12.04 30.45
CA MET A 1 -14.74 11.49 30.46
C MET A 1 -13.87 12.54 29.83
N ASP A 2 -13.19 13.31 30.66
CA ASP A 2 -12.16 14.22 30.22
C ASP A 2 -10.98 13.34 29.79
N SER A 3 -10.59 13.38 28.52
CA SER A 3 -9.43 12.62 28.06
C SER A 3 -8.19 13.36 28.53
N ASP A 4 -7.35 12.72 29.34
CA ASP A 4 -6.11 13.33 29.82
C ASP A 4 -5.22 13.74 28.63
N VAL A 5 -5.08 15.04 28.39
CA VAL A 5 -4.19 15.61 27.37
C VAL A 5 -2.92 16.10 28.05
N GLU A 6 -1.77 15.76 27.48
CA GLU A 6 -0.45 16.22 27.93
C GLU A 6 0.20 17.11 26.86
N THR A 7 0.89 18.17 27.30
CA THR A 7 1.69 19.05 26.44
C THR A 7 3.17 18.82 26.70
N ILE A 8 3.95 18.60 25.62
CA ILE A 8 5.39 18.33 25.69
C ILE A 8 6.13 19.39 24.85
N GLU A 9 7.02 20.15 25.48
CA GLU A 9 7.87 21.12 24.79
C GLU A 9 8.86 20.40 23.86
N CYS A 10 8.89 20.77 22.58
CA CYS A 10 9.82 20.20 21.60
C CYS A 10 10.17 21.20 20.49
N GLY A 11 11.38 21.07 19.93
CA GLY A 11 11.83 21.91 18.79
C GLY A 11 11.51 21.35 17.42
N LEU A 12 11.12 20.07 17.32
CA LEU A 12 10.80 19.39 16.07
C LEU A 12 9.92 18.16 16.32
N VAL A 13 8.95 17.93 15.43
CA VAL A 13 8.10 16.74 15.40
C VAL A 13 8.33 15.98 14.08
N LEU A 14 8.65 14.68 14.18
CA LEU A 14 8.83 13.80 13.03
C LEU A 14 7.79 12.68 13.07
N ARG A 15 6.88 12.65 12.09
CA ARG A 15 5.85 11.61 11.96
C ARG A 15 6.40 10.40 11.21
N SER A 16 6.58 9.28 11.91
CA SER A 16 6.97 7.99 11.34
C SER A 16 5.91 6.92 11.56
N VAL A 17 4.70 7.15 11.03
CA VAL A 17 3.53 6.26 11.23
C VAL A 17 3.10 5.51 9.96
N GLY A 18 4.05 5.33 9.03
CA GLY A 18 3.85 4.60 7.78
C GLY A 18 3.66 5.49 6.56
N TYR A 19 3.67 4.83 5.40
CA TYR A 19 3.51 5.44 4.08
C TYR A 19 2.14 5.11 3.49
N GLN A 20 1.69 5.93 2.55
CA GLN A 20 0.47 5.67 1.78
C GLN A 20 0.80 5.84 0.30
N ALA A 21 0.31 4.93 -0.53
CA ALA A 21 0.42 5.09 -1.97
C ALA A 21 -0.47 6.23 -2.46
N VAL A 22 -0.05 6.87 -3.55
CA VAL A 22 -0.85 7.87 -4.25
C VAL A 22 -1.55 7.20 -5.43
N PRO A 23 -2.85 7.47 -5.67
CA PRO A 23 -3.56 6.93 -6.82
C PRO A 23 -2.89 7.33 -8.14
N LEU A 24 -2.86 6.40 -9.10
CA LEU A 24 -2.38 6.64 -10.46
C LEU A 24 -3.56 6.71 -11.42
N PRO A 25 -3.48 7.52 -12.50
CA PRO A 25 -4.49 7.52 -13.56
C PRO A 25 -4.66 6.13 -14.18
N ASP A 26 -5.88 5.84 -14.64
CA ASP A 26 -6.23 4.65 -15.43
C ASP A 26 -6.03 3.29 -14.75
N VAL A 27 -5.73 3.26 -13.46
CA VAL A 27 -5.65 2.03 -12.66
C VAL A 27 -6.56 2.10 -11.42
N PRO A 28 -7.18 0.98 -11.04
CA PRO A 28 -8.08 0.93 -9.89
C PRO A 28 -7.28 1.10 -8.59
N PHE A 29 -7.85 1.78 -7.59
CA PHE A 29 -7.18 2.04 -6.32
C PHE A 29 -8.10 1.75 -5.14
N GLU A 30 -7.62 0.99 -4.16
CA GLU A 30 -8.35 0.69 -2.93
C GLU A 30 -8.01 1.72 -1.84
N GLU A 31 -8.84 2.77 -1.70
CA GLU A 31 -8.56 3.90 -0.79
C GLU A 31 -8.41 3.50 0.69
N ARG A 32 -9.04 2.42 1.13
CA ARG A 32 -8.91 1.96 2.53
C ARG A 32 -7.55 1.34 2.83
N ARG A 33 -6.96 0.63 1.85
CA ARG A 33 -5.70 -0.10 2.01
C ARG A 33 -4.52 0.57 1.33
N PHE A 34 -4.77 1.59 0.50
CA PHE A 34 -3.79 2.31 -0.30
C PHE A 34 -2.93 1.37 -1.19
N VAL A 35 -3.60 0.47 -1.91
CA VAL A 35 -2.99 -0.50 -2.83
C VAL A 35 -3.77 -0.58 -4.13
N LEU A 36 -3.17 -1.18 -5.17
CA LEU A 36 -3.94 -1.66 -6.32
C LEU A 36 -4.61 -2.98 -5.93
N PRO A 37 -5.95 -3.11 -6.01
CA PRO A 37 -6.62 -4.37 -5.75
C PRO A 37 -6.09 -5.42 -6.72
N ASN A 38 -5.70 -6.57 -6.21
CA ASN A 38 -5.03 -7.60 -7.00
C ASN A 38 -5.28 -9.01 -6.47
N GLU A 39 -5.16 -9.99 -7.35
CA GLU A 39 -5.09 -11.42 -7.02
C GLU A 39 -3.72 -11.95 -7.47
N ARG A 40 -2.87 -12.34 -6.50
CA ARG A 40 -1.48 -12.79 -6.75
C ARG A 40 -0.69 -11.85 -7.67
N GLY A 41 -0.88 -10.54 -7.49
CA GLY A 41 -0.22 -9.51 -8.29
C GLY A 41 -0.91 -9.16 -9.61
N ARG A 42 -1.91 -9.92 -10.08
CA ARG A 42 -2.75 -9.51 -11.21
C ARG A 42 -3.76 -8.45 -10.75
N VAL A 43 -3.70 -7.24 -11.30
CA VAL A 43 -4.59 -6.15 -10.88
C VAL A 43 -6.04 -6.45 -11.26
N LEU A 44 -6.97 -6.14 -10.36
CA LEU A 44 -8.40 -6.32 -10.53
C LEU A 44 -9.05 -4.96 -10.74
N ARG A 45 -10.05 -4.88 -11.63
CA ARG A 45 -10.96 -3.73 -11.68
C ARG A 45 -11.80 -3.66 -10.40
N LEU A 46 -12.48 -2.54 -10.18
CA LEU A 46 -13.33 -2.37 -9.01
C LEU A 46 -14.49 -3.37 -8.96
N GLU A 47 -14.92 -3.88 -10.12
CA GLU A 47 -15.95 -4.93 -10.23
C GLU A 47 -15.39 -6.36 -9.97
N GLY A 48 -14.08 -6.48 -9.69
CA GLY A 48 -13.41 -7.74 -9.36
C GLY A 48 -12.84 -8.52 -10.55
N ALA A 49 -13.11 -8.09 -11.80
CA ALA A 49 -12.54 -8.74 -12.98
C ALA A 49 -11.08 -8.31 -13.21
N PRO A 50 -10.19 -9.18 -13.73
CA PRO A 50 -8.80 -8.79 -13.97
C PRO A 50 -8.64 -7.67 -15.01
N LEU A 51 -7.81 -6.68 -14.69
CA LEU A 51 -7.34 -5.66 -15.63
C LEU A 51 -6.18 -6.23 -16.45
N ARG A 52 -6.44 -6.57 -17.73
CA ARG A 52 -5.43 -7.19 -18.60
C ARG A 52 -4.20 -6.28 -18.77
N GLY A 53 -3.03 -6.90 -18.64
CA GLY A 53 -1.73 -6.23 -18.86
C GLY A 53 -1.24 -5.44 -17.66
N VAL A 54 -1.99 -5.37 -16.55
CA VAL A 54 -1.61 -4.62 -15.35
C VAL A 54 -1.33 -5.58 -14.19
N TYR A 55 -0.13 -5.45 -13.63
CA TYR A 55 0.34 -6.25 -12.51
C TYR A 55 0.96 -5.33 -11.44
N ALA A 56 0.87 -5.74 -10.18
CA ALA A 56 1.39 -5.03 -9.03
C ALA A 56 2.44 -5.90 -8.32
N VAL A 57 3.51 -5.29 -7.84
CA VAL A 57 4.52 -5.91 -6.96
C VAL A 57 4.93 -4.93 -5.86
N GLY A 58 5.52 -5.41 -4.78
CA GLY A 58 6.01 -4.61 -3.68
C GLY A 58 4.90 -3.93 -2.88
N TRP A 59 5.17 -2.72 -2.41
CA TRP A 59 4.26 -2.01 -1.50
C TRP A 59 2.94 -1.63 -2.14
N ILE A 60 2.90 -1.33 -3.45
CA ILE A 60 1.64 -1.03 -4.13
C ILE A 60 0.72 -2.25 -4.22
N LYS A 61 1.26 -3.48 -4.08
CA LYS A 61 0.51 -4.74 -4.01
C LYS A 61 0.05 -5.08 -2.59
N ARG A 62 0.92 -4.87 -1.58
CA ARG A 62 0.76 -5.44 -0.23
C ARG A 62 0.67 -4.43 0.92
N GLY A 63 0.89 -3.15 0.65
CA GLY A 63 1.04 -2.10 1.66
C GLY A 63 2.50 -1.85 2.07
N PRO A 64 2.75 -0.77 2.83
CA PRO A 64 4.08 -0.20 3.09
C PRO A 64 4.87 -0.95 4.18
N THR A 65 4.99 -2.27 4.06
CA THR A 65 5.66 -3.11 5.05
C THR A 65 6.63 -4.10 4.40
N GLY A 66 7.61 -4.53 5.19
CA GLY A 66 8.66 -5.45 4.76
C GLY A 66 9.93 -4.77 4.30
N ILE A 67 10.99 -5.57 4.20
CA ILE A 67 12.34 -5.15 3.79
C ILE A 67 12.54 -5.42 2.30
N LEU A 68 13.69 -5.04 1.76
CA LEU A 68 14.06 -5.30 0.36
C LEU A 68 13.88 -6.78 -0.03
N GLY A 69 14.27 -7.72 0.84
CA GLY A 69 14.11 -9.15 0.60
C GLY A 69 12.65 -9.62 0.50
N THR A 70 11.72 -8.92 1.16
CA THR A 70 10.28 -9.22 1.06
C THR A 70 9.75 -8.90 -0.33
N ASN A 71 10.25 -7.85 -0.97
CA ASN A 71 9.83 -7.45 -2.31
C ASN A 71 10.31 -8.42 -3.39
N LYS A 72 11.47 -9.07 -3.20
CA LYS A 72 11.97 -10.07 -4.13
C LYS A 72 11.01 -11.27 -4.24
N ARG A 73 10.66 -11.89 -3.11
CA ARG A 73 9.75 -13.04 -3.08
C ARG A 73 8.34 -12.70 -3.60
N ASP A 74 7.88 -11.50 -3.29
CA ASP A 74 6.59 -10.99 -3.76
C ASP A 74 6.54 -10.78 -5.28
N ALA A 75 7.65 -10.27 -5.85
CA ALA A 75 7.78 -10.16 -7.29
C ALA A 75 7.85 -11.54 -7.96
N GLU A 76 8.58 -12.50 -7.37
CA GLU A 76 8.65 -13.89 -7.83
C GLU A 76 7.26 -14.54 -7.93
N GLU A 77 6.39 -14.37 -6.93
CA GLU A 77 5.00 -14.87 -6.98
C GLU A 77 4.18 -14.26 -8.13
N THR A 78 4.46 -13.02 -8.49
CA THR A 78 3.68 -12.29 -9.51
C THR A 78 4.07 -12.68 -10.93
N VAL A 79 5.33 -13.10 -11.12
CA VAL A 79 5.86 -13.49 -12.44
C VAL A 79 5.74 -14.99 -12.72
N SER A 80 5.54 -15.82 -11.69
CA SER A 80 5.36 -17.27 -11.79
C SER A 80 3.96 -17.67 -12.24
#